data_AF-A0A954NER3-F1
#
_entry.id   AF-A0A954NER3-F1
#
_cell.length_a   1.000
_cell.length_b   1.000
_cell.length_c   1.000
_cell.angle_alpha   90.00
_cell.angle_beta   90.00
_cell.angle_gamma   90.00
#
_symmetry.space_group_name_H-M   'P 1'
#
loop_
_entity.id
_entity.type
_entity.pdbx_description
1 polymer ?
#
loop_
_entity_poly.entity_id
_entity_poly.type
_entity_poly.pdbx_seq_one_letter_code
_entity_poly.pdbx_strand_id
1 'polypeptide(L)'
;MPIASMQQLGRYKATAIALVIANAIPLIGVLFFSWSTFAIMALYWAENVIIGGVNVLKMITCAPDPDEVSLPNPSKAERADDFDTALASLGQSRTSLTAIHHASKLFFVPFFTIHYGMFCFVHGVFVLVLFGRDSGFLAQPSDPFDAVPQLGEQLLHGGMLLALISLGLSHLFSFVKNYLIGGEYRRITVPALMIQPYGRVVVMHLALLFGGFATVLMGSSVVALLILVVGKTVMDVHFHLREHRADEANRGDGFGQVETR
;
A
#
# COMPACT_ATOMS: atom_id res chain seq x y z
N MET A 1 -1.36 30.57 22.38
CA MET A 1 -1.35 29.32 21.60
C MET A 1 -2.02 29.61 20.26
N PRO A 2 -1.32 29.51 19.12
CA PRO A 2 -1.88 29.96 17.85
C PRO A 2 -2.90 28.93 17.35
N ILE A 3 -4.00 29.43 16.80
CA ILE A 3 -5.18 28.67 16.34
C ILE A 3 -4.82 27.53 15.35
N ALA A 4 -3.68 27.65 14.66
CA ALA A 4 -3.12 26.61 13.79
C ALA A 4 -2.79 25.30 14.52
N SER A 5 -2.33 25.35 15.79
CA SER A 5 -2.01 24.14 16.55
C SER A 5 -3.26 23.35 16.96
N MET A 6 -4.37 24.04 17.22
CA MET A 6 -5.65 23.40 17.58
C MET A 6 -6.35 22.74 16.39
N GLN A 7 -6.30 23.37 15.21
CA GLN A 7 -6.83 22.76 13.97
C GLN A 7 -6.03 21.53 13.54
N GLN A 8 -4.71 21.57 13.72
CA GLN A 8 -3.83 20.42 13.48
C GLN A 8 -4.15 19.28 14.48
N LEU A 9 -4.25 19.58 15.78
CA LEU A 9 -4.65 18.60 16.81
C LEU A 9 -5.98 17.90 16.51
N GLY A 10 -6.96 18.65 16.02
CA GLY A 10 -8.26 18.12 15.62
C GLY A 10 -8.17 17.17 14.42
N ARG A 11 -7.30 17.49 13.44
CA ARG A 11 -7.09 16.65 12.25
C ARG A 11 -6.34 15.35 12.57
N TYR A 12 -5.38 15.38 13.50
CA TYR A 12 -4.66 14.19 13.99
C TYR A 12 -5.59 13.21 14.73
N LYS A 13 -6.44 13.75 15.61
CA LYS A 13 -7.42 12.93 16.34
C LYS A 13 -8.41 12.31 15.36
N ALA A 14 -8.87 13.06 14.36
CA ALA A 14 -9.80 12.55 13.35
C ALA A 14 -9.19 11.41 12.51
N THR A 15 -7.93 11.53 12.09
CA THR A 15 -7.25 10.47 11.33
C THR A 15 -6.97 9.23 12.17
N ALA A 16 -6.51 9.39 13.41
CA ALA A 16 -6.28 8.27 14.32
C ALA A 16 -7.59 7.55 14.69
N ILE A 17 -8.66 8.31 14.98
CA ILE A 17 -9.99 7.76 15.27
C ILE A 17 -10.55 7.02 14.04
N ALA A 18 -10.41 7.58 12.84
CA ALA A 18 -10.82 6.90 11.61
C ALA A 18 -10.08 5.57 11.40
N LEU A 19 -8.78 5.52 11.74
CA LEU A 19 -7.94 4.33 11.64
C LEU A 19 -8.37 3.25 12.64
N VAL A 20 -8.65 3.64 13.89
CA VAL A 20 -9.17 2.73 14.91
C VAL A 20 -10.54 2.19 14.53
N ILE A 21 -11.44 3.05 14.04
CA ILE A 21 -12.77 2.65 13.58
C ILE A 21 -12.67 1.68 12.39
N ALA A 22 -11.81 1.96 11.42
CA ALA A 22 -11.60 1.11 10.25
C ALA A 22 -11.12 -0.30 10.66
N ASN A 23 -10.20 -0.39 11.61
CA ASN A 23 -9.73 -1.68 12.13
C ASN A 23 -10.74 -2.38 13.06
N ALA A 24 -11.67 -1.65 13.68
CA ALA A 24 -12.73 -2.22 14.53
C ALA A 24 -13.88 -2.86 13.74
N ILE A 25 -14.18 -2.40 12.52
CA ILE A 25 -15.28 -2.92 11.69
C ILE A 25 -15.16 -4.44 11.44
N PRO A 26 -14.01 -4.98 10.97
CA PRO A 26 -13.83 -6.43 10.81
C PRO A 26 -14.06 -7.18 12.12
N LEU A 27 -13.60 -6.64 13.24
CA LEU A 27 -13.73 -7.29 14.55
C LEU A 27 -15.20 -7.34 15.02
N ILE A 28 -15.94 -6.26 14.84
CA ILE A 28 -17.38 -6.20 15.12
C ILE A 28 -18.12 -7.20 14.23
N GLY A 29 -17.74 -7.30 12.96
CA GLY A 29 -18.24 -8.29 12.02
C GLY A 29 -18.11 -9.73 12.53
N VAL A 30 -16.95 -10.10 13.07
CA VAL A 30 -16.71 -11.45 13.62
C VAL A 30 -17.53 -11.69 14.88
N LEU A 31 -17.51 -10.74 15.83
CA LEU A 31 -18.08 -10.94 17.16
C LEU A 31 -19.61 -10.87 17.20
N PHE A 32 -20.21 -10.02 16.36
CA PHE A 32 -21.66 -9.75 16.42
C PHE A 32 -22.42 -10.24 15.20
N PHE A 33 -21.76 -10.38 14.05
CA PHE A 33 -22.39 -10.76 12.78
C PHE A 33 -21.90 -12.11 12.26
N SER A 34 -21.15 -12.87 13.08
CA SER A 34 -20.62 -14.19 12.76
C SER A 34 -19.86 -14.22 11.43
N TRP A 35 -19.16 -13.11 11.09
CA TRP A 35 -18.36 -13.08 9.87
C TRP A 35 -17.30 -14.17 9.91
N SER A 36 -17.19 -14.90 8.81
CA SER A 36 -16.16 -15.92 8.67
C SER A 36 -14.79 -15.27 8.70
N THR A 37 -13.90 -15.78 9.56
CA THR A 37 -12.49 -15.35 9.60
C THR A 37 -11.85 -15.49 8.22
N PHE A 38 -12.15 -16.59 7.52
CA PHE A 38 -11.71 -16.82 6.15
C PHE A 38 -12.13 -15.70 5.20
N ALA A 39 -13.39 -15.26 5.25
CA ALA A 39 -13.89 -14.19 4.38
C ALA A 39 -13.14 -12.86 4.61
N ILE A 40 -12.86 -12.53 5.87
CA ILE A 40 -12.10 -11.32 6.22
C ILE A 40 -10.65 -11.42 5.70
N MET A 41 -9.99 -12.55 5.91
CA MET A 41 -8.62 -12.76 5.45
C MET A 41 -8.53 -12.80 3.92
N ALA A 42 -9.53 -13.39 3.26
CA ALA A 42 -9.65 -13.40 1.81
C ALA A 42 -9.88 -11.99 1.25
N LEU A 43 -10.68 -11.15 1.93
CA LEU A 43 -10.90 -9.76 1.53
C LEU A 43 -9.60 -8.93 1.65
N TYR A 44 -8.86 -9.09 2.76
CA TYR A 44 -7.56 -8.45 2.92
C TYR A 44 -6.52 -8.93 1.89
N TRP A 45 -6.54 -10.22 1.56
CA TRP A 45 -5.71 -10.76 0.49
C TRP A 45 -6.10 -10.16 -0.87
N ALA A 46 -7.40 -10.09 -1.17
CA ALA A 46 -7.90 -9.50 -2.41
C ALA A 46 -7.57 -8.00 -2.52
N GLU A 47 -7.55 -7.26 -1.40
CA GLU A 47 -7.05 -5.87 -1.36
C GLU A 47 -5.63 -5.79 -1.93
N ASN A 48 -4.73 -6.68 -1.51
CA ASN A 48 -3.34 -6.68 -1.96
C ASN A 48 -3.23 -6.96 -3.46
N VAL A 49 -4.10 -7.81 -4.00
CA VAL A 49 -4.19 -8.10 -5.44
C VAL A 49 -4.65 -6.86 -6.20
N ILE A 50 -5.71 -6.20 -5.72
CA ILE A 50 -6.23 -4.95 -6.31
C ILE A 50 -5.17 -3.84 -6.29
N ILE A 51 -4.48 -3.66 -5.16
CA ILE A 51 -3.39 -2.69 -5.02
C ILE A 51 -2.28 -2.99 -6.03
N GLY A 52 -1.90 -4.27 -6.18
CA GLY A 52 -0.93 -4.70 -7.17
C GLY A 52 -1.36 -4.35 -8.59
N GLY A 53 -2.60 -4.65 -8.97
CA GLY A 53 -3.17 -4.32 -10.27
C GLY A 53 -3.19 -2.83 -10.55
N VAL A 54 -3.65 -2.02 -9.58
CA VAL A 54 -3.62 -0.55 -9.69
C VAL A 54 -2.18 -0.03 -9.78
N ASN A 55 -1.23 -0.64 -9.08
CA ASN A 55 0.18 -0.24 -9.16
C ASN A 55 0.78 -0.55 -10.54
N VAL A 56 0.38 -1.65 -11.18
CA VAL A 56 0.73 -1.93 -12.59
C VAL A 56 0.17 -0.84 -13.51
N LEU A 57 -1.09 -0.44 -13.33
CA LEU A 57 -1.68 0.68 -14.10
C LEU A 57 -0.88 1.98 -13.90
N LYS A 58 -0.48 2.29 -12.66
CA LYS A 58 0.39 3.44 -12.36
C LYS A 58 1.71 3.36 -13.11
N MET A 59 2.41 2.22 -13.06
CA MET A 59 3.70 2.06 -13.74
C MET A 59 3.58 2.18 -15.26
N ILE A 60 2.51 1.65 -15.87
CA ILE A 60 2.25 1.77 -17.31
C ILE A 60 2.02 3.25 -17.69
N THR A 61 1.23 3.97 -16.90
CA THR A 61 0.86 5.37 -17.14
C THR A 61 1.87 6.40 -16.61
N CYS A 62 2.90 5.97 -15.88
CA CYS A 62 3.95 6.82 -15.34
C CYS A 62 4.70 7.55 -16.47
N ALA A 63 4.85 8.87 -16.37
CA ALA A 63 5.55 9.70 -17.33
C ALA A 63 6.26 10.84 -16.58
N PRO A 64 7.39 10.54 -15.91
CA PRO A 64 8.09 11.48 -15.07
C PRO A 64 8.59 12.65 -15.91
N ASP A 65 8.27 13.86 -15.46
CA ASP A 65 8.71 15.10 -16.08
C ASP A 65 10.08 15.48 -15.48
N PRO A 66 11.14 15.62 -16.31
CA PRO A 66 12.46 16.03 -15.84
C PRO A 66 12.47 17.31 -15.00
N ASP A 67 11.54 18.23 -15.26
CA ASP A 67 11.47 19.52 -14.57
C ASP A 67 10.66 19.44 -13.25
N GLU A 68 9.83 18.41 -13.07
CA GLU A 68 9.08 18.18 -11.81
C GLU A 68 9.71 17.11 -10.91
N VAL A 69 10.55 16.24 -11.46
CA VAL A 69 11.31 15.25 -10.69
C VAL A 69 12.53 15.93 -10.08
N SER A 70 12.63 15.92 -8.75
CA SER A 70 13.78 16.49 -8.02
C SER A 70 15.05 15.67 -8.28
N LEU A 71 15.75 15.98 -9.36
CA LEU A 71 17.06 15.43 -9.68
C LEU A 71 18.13 16.09 -8.78
N PRO A 72 19.17 15.37 -8.34
CA PRO A 72 20.30 15.96 -7.63
C PRO A 72 20.89 17.15 -8.40
N ASN A 73 20.94 18.31 -7.74
CA ASN A 73 21.27 19.60 -8.36
C ASN A 73 22.69 19.57 -8.97
N PRO A 74 22.85 19.78 -10.29
CA PRO A 74 24.16 19.85 -10.94
C PRO A 74 24.85 21.21 -10.71
N SER A 75 24.67 21.85 -9.55
CA SER A 75 25.20 23.18 -9.23
C SER A 75 26.74 23.25 -9.09
N LYS A 76 27.46 22.30 -9.69
CA LYS A 76 28.90 22.33 -9.97
C LYS A 76 29.23 22.03 -11.43
N ALA A 77 28.27 22.11 -12.36
CA ALA A 77 28.56 22.12 -13.79
C ALA A 77 28.81 23.57 -14.20
N GLU A 78 30.09 23.86 -14.38
CA GLU A 78 30.72 25.13 -14.70
C GLU A 78 29.93 26.03 -15.67
N ARG A 79 29.84 27.31 -15.28
CA ARG A 79 29.89 28.51 -16.12
C ARG A 79 29.89 28.24 -17.63
N ALA A 80 28.70 28.10 -18.21
CA ALA A 80 28.52 27.96 -19.64
C ALA A 80 28.66 29.35 -20.30
N ASP A 81 29.82 29.60 -20.93
CA ASP A 81 30.02 30.79 -21.77
C ASP A 81 29.41 30.63 -23.18
N ASP A 82 28.68 29.53 -23.45
CA ASP A 82 28.03 29.29 -24.74
C ASP A 82 26.61 28.72 -24.55
N PHE A 83 25.61 29.51 -24.91
CA PHE A 83 24.18 29.19 -24.77
C PHE A 83 23.79 27.94 -25.59
N ASP A 84 24.41 27.74 -26.75
CA ASP A 84 24.14 26.61 -27.63
C ASP A 84 24.64 25.29 -27.02
N THR A 85 25.81 25.31 -26.39
CA THR A 85 26.37 24.17 -25.64
C THR A 85 25.51 23.83 -24.40
N ALA A 86 24.98 24.84 -23.71
CA ALA A 86 24.02 24.64 -22.62
C ALA A 86 22.70 24.01 -23.13
N LEU A 87 22.14 24.50 -24.23
CA LEU A 87 20.92 23.95 -24.81
C LEU A 87 21.12 22.50 -25.31
N ALA A 88 22.27 22.20 -25.91
CA ALA A 88 22.63 20.85 -26.35
C ALA A 88 22.76 19.86 -25.18
N SER A 89 23.40 20.27 -24.08
CA SER A 89 23.52 19.44 -22.87
C SER A 89 22.18 19.22 -22.15
N LEU A 90 21.29 20.21 -22.13
CA LEU A 90 19.92 20.09 -21.64
C LEU A 90 19.10 19.13 -22.52
N GLY A 91 19.24 19.23 -23.85
CA GLY A 91 18.62 18.31 -24.81
C GLY A 91 19.10 16.87 -24.62
N GLN A 92 20.41 16.65 -24.51
CA GLN A 92 21.02 15.34 -24.30
C GLN A 92 20.63 14.72 -22.94
N SER A 93 20.54 15.55 -21.89
CA SER A 93 20.06 15.14 -20.57
C SER A 93 18.59 14.71 -20.61
N ARG A 94 17.73 15.48 -21.30
CA ARG A 94 16.30 15.14 -21.49
C ARG A 94 16.12 13.84 -22.29
N THR A 95 16.83 13.65 -23.39
CA THR A 95 16.75 12.41 -24.19
C THR A 95 17.21 11.19 -23.39
N SER A 96 18.27 11.32 -22.60
CA SER A 96 18.78 10.24 -21.75
C SER A 96 17.79 9.86 -20.65
N LEU A 97 17.13 10.85 -20.02
CA LEU A 97 16.09 10.61 -19.02
C LEU A 97 14.87 9.89 -19.61
N THR A 98 14.41 10.28 -20.80
CA THR A 98 13.31 9.59 -21.48
C THR A 98 13.69 8.15 -21.85
N ALA A 99 14.91 7.91 -22.33
CA ALA A 99 15.40 6.56 -22.63
C ALA A 99 15.49 5.68 -21.38
N ILE A 100 16.04 6.20 -20.27
CA ILE A 100 16.10 5.51 -18.97
C ILE A 100 14.69 5.19 -18.46
N HIS A 101 13.73 6.08 -18.67
CA HIS A 101 12.33 5.86 -18.29
C HIS A 101 11.68 4.71 -19.07
N HIS A 102 11.82 4.70 -20.41
CA HIS A 102 11.29 3.62 -21.23
C HIS A 102 11.96 2.27 -20.90
N ALA A 103 13.28 2.26 -20.71
CA ALA A 103 14.02 1.08 -20.27
C ALA A 103 13.53 0.59 -18.89
N SER A 104 13.30 1.51 -17.96
CA SER A 104 12.76 1.21 -16.63
C SER A 104 11.37 0.56 -16.74
N LYS A 105 10.46 1.09 -17.56
CA LYS A 105 9.15 0.48 -17.78
C LYS A 105 9.26 -0.94 -18.33
N LEU A 106 10.11 -1.14 -19.33
CA LEU A 106 10.27 -2.43 -20.00
C LEU A 106 10.77 -3.52 -19.03
N PHE A 107 11.60 -3.15 -18.06
CA PHE A 107 12.10 -4.09 -17.06
C PHE A 107 11.17 -4.24 -15.85
N PHE A 108 10.80 -3.12 -15.20
CA PHE A 108 10.13 -3.16 -13.90
C PHE A 108 8.66 -3.57 -13.98
N VAL A 109 7.93 -3.27 -15.06
CA VAL A 109 6.51 -3.66 -15.19
C VAL A 109 6.35 -5.18 -15.24
N PRO A 110 7.00 -5.93 -16.16
CA PRO A 110 6.89 -7.40 -16.17
C PRO A 110 7.52 -8.02 -14.92
N PHE A 111 8.66 -7.51 -14.45
CA PHE A 111 9.28 -7.97 -13.21
C PHE A 111 8.31 -7.88 -12.03
N PHE A 112 7.69 -6.71 -11.82
CA PHE A 112 6.72 -6.51 -10.76
C PHE A 112 5.52 -7.43 -10.93
N THR A 113 4.96 -7.53 -12.14
CA THR A 113 3.78 -8.37 -12.40
C THR A 113 4.03 -9.83 -12.03
N ILE A 114 5.19 -10.37 -12.42
CA ILE A 114 5.55 -11.77 -12.13
C ILE A 114 5.92 -11.94 -10.65
N HIS A 115 6.81 -11.10 -10.12
CA HIS A 115 7.33 -11.25 -8.77
C HIS A 115 6.25 -10.99 -7.71
N TYR A 116 5.56 -9.85 -7.83
CA TYR A 116 4.45 -9.50 -6.93
C TYR A 116 3.28 -10.47 -7.11
N GLY A 117 3.00 -10.90 -8.35
CA GLY A 117 1.96 -11.89 -8.65
C GLY A 117 2.23 -13.24 -8.00
N MET A 118 3.46 -13.77 -8.12
CA MET A 118 3.88 -15.02 -7.47
C MET A 118 3.75 -14.92 -5.95
N PHE A 119 4.15 -13.79 -5.38
CA PHE A 119 4.05 -13.55 -3.96
C PHE A 119 2.59 -13.49 -3.46
N CYS A 120 1.72 -12.75 -4.17
CA CYS A 120 0.27 -12.75 -3.90
C CYS A 120 -0.36 -14.13 -4.03
N PHE A 121 0.08 -14.92 -5.02
CA PHE A 121 -0.40 -16.28 -5.23
C PHE A 121 -0.03 -17.20 -4.07
N VAL A 122 1.27 -17.27 -3.71
CA VAL A 122 1.74 -18.09 -2.58
C VAL A 122 1.02 -17.70 -1.29
N HIS A 123 0.81 -16.42 -1.05
CA HIS A 123 0.06 -15.98 0.13
C HIS A 123 -1.42 -16.38 0.09
N GLY A 124 -2.07 -16.30 -1.08
CA GLY A 124 -3.44 -16.78 -1.24
C GLY A 124 -3.57 -18.26 -0.87
N VAL A 125 -2.59 -19.08 -1.28
CA VAL A 125 -2.49 -20.49 -0.87
C VAL A 125 -2.38 -20.62 0.65
N PHE A 126 -1.57 -19.82 1.32
CA PHE A 126 -1.49 -19.83 2.79
C PHE A 126 -2.82 -19.49 3.46
N VAL A 127 -3.53 -18.46 2.98
CA VAL A 127 -4.86 -18.08 3.49
C VAL A 127 -5.84 -19.24 3.33
N LEU A 128 -5.82 -19.92 2.19
CA LEU A 128 -6.68 -21.08 1.92
C LEU A 128 -6.35 -22.27 2.83
N VAL A 129 -5.09 -22.64 2.95
CA VAL A 129 -4.67 -23.81 3.74
C VAL A 129 -4.92 -23.60 5.22
N LEU A 130 -4.72 -22.37 5.74
CA LEU A 130 -4.85 -22.07 7.16
C LEU A 130 -6.29 -21.79 7.59
N PHE A 131 -7.08 -21.09 6.77
CA PHE A 131 -8.41 -20.64 7.16
C PHE A 131 -9.55 -21.28 6.35
N GLY A 132 -9.26 -21.96 5.24
CA GLY A 132 -10.26 -22.61 4.40
C GLY A 132 -10.86 -23.88 5.01
N ARG A 133 -10.22 -24.50 6.00
CA ARG A 133 -10.82 -25.63 6.74
C ARG A 133 -12.00 -25.19 7.60
N ASP A 134 -11.84 -24.07 8.32
CA ASP A 134 -12.86 -23.55 9.25
C ASP A 134 -14.12 -23.04 8.53
N SER A 135 -13.99 -22.62 7.26
CA SER A 135 -15.12 -22.15 6.45
C SER A 135 -15.86 -23.26 5.71
N GLY A 136 -15.45 -24.53 5.89
CA GLY A 136 -15.98 -25.66 5.11
C GLY A 136 -15.48 -25.72 3.66
N PHE A 137 -14.64 -24.76 3.24
CA PHE A 137 -14.10 -24.66 1.88
C PHE A 137 -13.21 -25.85 1.51
N LEU A 138 -12.45 -26.40 2.48
CA LEU A 138 -11.63 -27.60 2.31
C LEU A 138 -12.30 -28.89 2.85
N ALA A 139 -13.59 -28.85 3.18
CA ALA A 139 -14.29 -30.00 3.78
C ALA A 139 -14.69 -31.09 2.78
N GLN A 140 -14.61 -30.82 1.48
CA GLN A 140 -14.80 -31.82 0.42
C GLN A 140 -13.48 -32.03 -0.32
N PRO A 141 -13.11 -33.27 -0.67
CA PRO A 141 -12.00 -33.54 -1.56
C PRO A 141 -12.41 -33.13 -2.97
N SER A 142 -12.27 -31.85 -3.30
CA SER A 142 -12.35 -31.37 -4.67
C SER A 142 -10.95 -31.40 -5.29
N ASP A 143 -10.87 -31.66 -6.60
CA ASP A 143 -9.60 -31.63 -7.32
C ASP A 143 -8.92 -30.26 -7.10
N PRO A 144 -7.58 -30.16 -7.05
CA PRO A 144 -6.87 -28.89 -6.84
C PRO A 144 -7.28 -27.78 -7.83
N PHE A 145 -7.83 -28.16 -8.98
CA PHE A 145 -8.33 -27.25 -10.02
C PHE A 145 -9.75 -26.71 -9.76
N ASP A 146 -10.55 -27.36 -8.92
CA ASP A 146 -11.91 -26.92 -8.55
C ASP A 146 -11.91 -25.85 -7.45
N ALA A 147 -10.79 -25.70 -6.72
CA ALA A 147 -10.62 -24.70 -5.68
C ALA A 147 -10.78 -23.27 -6.22
N VAL A 148 -10.41 -22.99 -7.47
CA VAL A 148 -10.49 -21.64 -8.06
C VAL A 148 -11.94 -21.22 -8.36
N PRO A 149 -12.76 -22.03 -9.08
CA PRO A 149 -14.19 -21.76 -9.24
C PRO A 149 -14.94 -21.65 -7.92
N GLN A 150 -14.64 -22.52 -6.95
CA GLN A 150 -15.27 -22.51 -5.61
C GLN A 150 -14.94 -21.24 -4.84
N LEU A 151 -13.68 -20.77 -4.94
CA LEU A 151 -13.28 -19.48 -4.36
C LEU A 151 -14.05 -18.33 -5.02
N GLY A 152 -14.20 -18.39 -6.34
CA GLY A 152 -14.99 -17.45 -7.12
C GLY A 152 -16.43 -17.37 -6.64
N GLU A 153 -17.13 -18.51 -6.54
CA GLU A 153 -18.51 -18.52 -6.06
C GLU A 153 -18.63 -18.01 -4.63
N GLN A 154 -17.72 -18.38 -3.73
CA GLN A 154 -17.79 -17.94 -2.33
C GLN A 154 -17.45 -16.44 -2.17
N LEU A 155 -16.58 -15.88 -3.01
CA LEU A 155 -16.33 -14.44 -3.09
C LEU A 155 -17.51 -13.67 -3.73
N LEU A 156 -18.28 -14.34 -4.60
CA LEU A 156 -19.46 -13.77 -5.27
C LEU A 156 -20.73 -13.82 -4.39
N HIS A 157 -20.82 -14.75 -3.43
CA HIS A 157 -21.95 -14.88 -2.50
C HIS A 157 -21.76 -14.05 -1.21
N GLY A 158 -22.86 -13.61 -0.59
CA GLY A 158 -22.85 -13.10 0.81
C GLY A 158 -22.30 -11.69 1.05
N GLY A 159 -22.52 -10.73 0.14
CA GLY A 159 -22.10 -9.32 0.33
C GLY A 159 -20.59 -9.07 0.14
N MET A 160 -19.79 -10.13 -0.01
CA MET A 160 -18.35 -10.04 -0.26
C MET A 160 -18.04 -9.42 -1.63
N LEU A 161 -18.87 -9.69 -2.64
CA LEU A 161 -18.77 -9.03 -3.95
C LEU A 161 -18.92 -7.51 -3.84
N LEU A 162 -19.84 -7.02 -3.02
CA LEU A 162 -20.01 -5.58 -2.80
C LEU A 162 -18.81 -4.99 -2.08
N ALA A 163 -18.22 -5.70 -1.12
CA ALA A 163 -16.99 -5.28 -0.46
C ALA A 163 -15.81 -5.21 -1.44
N LEU A 164 -15.64 -6.23 -2.30
CA LEU A 164 -14.60 -6.26 -3.34
C LEU A 164 -14.78 -5.15 -4.37
N ILE A 165 -16.01 -4.93 -4.84
CA ILE A 165 -16.32 -3.84 -5.77
C ILE A 165 -16.06 -2.49 -5.12
N SER A 166 -16.51 -2.29 -3.88
CA SER A 166 -16.28 -1.04 -3.14
C SER A 166 -14.79 -0.76 -2.95
N LEU A 167 -14.02 -1.79 -2.61
CA LEU A 167 -12.58 -1.71 -2.44
C LEU A 167 -11.88 -1.38 -3.77
N GLY A 168 -12.21 -2.12 -4.83
CA GLY A 168 -11.71 -1.90 -6.18
C GLY A 168 -12.01 -0.48 -6.68
N LEU A 169 -13.26 -0.02 -6.51
CA LEU A 169 -13.68 1.33 -6.86
C LEU A 169 -12.94 2.39 -6.03
N SER A 170 -12.72 2.17 -4.73
CA SER A 170 -11.98 3.10 -3.88
C SER A 170 -10.54 3.29 -4.38
N HIS A 171 -9.85 2.19 -4.69
CA HIS A 171 -8.49 2.25 -5.23
C HIS A 171 -8.44 2.84 -6.64
N LEU A 172 -9.39 2.48 -7.51
CA LEU A 172 -9.48 3.03 -8.86
C LEU A 172 -9.81 4.53 -8.84
N PHE A 173 -10.69 4.95 -7.94
CA PHE A 173 -11.01 6.36 -7.74
C PHE A 173 -9.78 7.14 -7.25
N SER A 174 -9.02 6.60 -6.29
CA SER A 174 -7.75 7.20 -5.87
C SER A 174 -6.74 7.27 -7.02
N PHE A 175 -6.68 6.25 -7.88
CA PHE A 175 -5.83 6.27 -9.06
C PHE A 175 -6.24 7.36 -10.05
N VAL A 176 -7.53 7.48 -10.37
CA VAL A 176 -7.98 8.52 -11.31
C VAL A 176 -7.80 9.91 -10.71
N LYS A 177 -8.28 10.14 -9.49
CA LYS A 177 -8.29 11.47 -8.87
C LYS A 177 -6.89 11.95 -8.47
N ASN A 178 -6.17 11.15 -7.68
CA ASN A 178 -4.90 11.60 -7.13
C ASN A 178 -3.77 11.39 -8.14
N TYR A 179 -3.74 10.22 -8.79
CA TYR A 179 -2.62 9.88 -9.65
C TYR A 179 -2.72 10.49 -11.05
N LEU A 180 -3.85 10.32 -11.76
CA LEU A 180 -4.02 10.86 -13.12
C LEU A 180 -4.33 12.37 -13.11
N ILE A 181 -5.38 12.79 -12.41
CA ILE A 181 -5.82 14.20 -12.38
C ILE A 181 -4.86 15.04 -11.54
N GLY A 182 -4.42 14.54 -10.38
CA GLY A 182 -3.46 15.22 -9.51
C GLY A 182 -2.02 15.28 -10.03
N GLY A 183 -1.73 14.62 -11.15
CA GLY A 183 -0.43 14.72 -11.82
C GLY A 183 0.71 13.94 -11.16
N GLU A 184 0.44 13.06 -10.18
CA GLU A 184 1.49 12.26 -9.52
C GLU A 184 2.30 11.43 -10.54
N TYR A 185 1.68 11.03 -11.66
CA TYR A 185 2.36 10.29 -12.73
C TYR A 185 3.57 11.03 -13.33
N ARG A 186 3.66 12.35 -13.16
CA ARG A 186 4.79 13.19 -13.60
C ARG A 186 5.88 13.34 -12.55
N ARG A 187 5.58 13.02 -11.29
CA ARG A 187 6.44 13.32 -10.13
C ARG A 187 7.06 12.09 -9.50
N ILE A 188 6.63 10.91 -9.91
CA ILE A 188 7.11 9.62 -9.41
C ILE A 188 7.80 8.83 -10.52
N THR A 189 8.81 8.05 -10.14
CA THR A 189 9.54 7.17 -11.06
C THR A 189 9.00 5.74 -10.98
N VAL A 190 9.20 4.96 -12.04
CA VAL A 190 8.79 3.55 -12.09
C VAL A 190 9.42 2.71 -10.97
N PRO A 191 10.72 2.84 -10.64
CA PRO A 191 11.31 2.10 -9.51
C PRO A 191 10.67 2.45 -8.16
N ALA A 192 10.29 3.72 -7.95
CA ALA A 192 9.61 4.14 -6.73
C ALA A 192 8.20 3.53 -6.64
N LEU A 193 7.46 3.51 -7.75
CA LEU A 193 6.16 2.82 -7.84
C LEU A 193 6.30 1.31 -7.58
N MET A 194 7.40 0.68 -8.03
CA MET A 194 7.65 -0.75 -7.79
C MET A 194 7.66 -1.08 -6.29
N ILE A 195 8.29 -0.25 -5.46
CA ILE A 195 8.45 -0.49 -4.01
C ILE A 195 7.23 0.00 -3.20
N GLN A 196 6.46 0.96 -3.72
CA GLN A 196 5.32 1.58 -3.04
C GLN A 196 4.37 0.60 -2.28
N PRO A 197 3.94 -0.54 -2.85
CA PRO A 197 3.02 -1.45 -2.14
C PRO A 197 3.67 -2.29 -1.03
N TYR A 198 5.00 -2.43 -1.00
CA TYR A 198 5.69 -3.42 -0.16
C TYR A 198 5.49 -3.16 1.34
N GLY A 199 5.52 -1.90 1.78
CA GLY A 199 5.38 -1.56 3.20
C GLY A 199 4.06 -2.06 3.79
N ARG A 200 2.95 -1.83 3.10
CA ARG A 200 1.63 -2.30 3.53
C ARG A 200 1.55 -3.82 3.48
N VAL A 201 2.03 -4.39 2.38
CA VAL A 201 1.94 -5.83 2.12
C VAL A 201 2.71 -6.62 3.16
N VAL A 202 3.92 -6.21 3.53
CA VAL A 202 4.73 -6.88 4.56
C VAL A 202 4.02 -6.87 5.91
N VAL A 203 3.46 -5.73 6.34
CA VAL A 203 2.70 -5.65 7.60
C VAL A 203 1.52 -6.61 7.58
N MET A 204 0.76 -6.65 6.48
CA MET A 204 -0.36 -7.58 6.32
C MET A 204 0.07 -9.04 6.30
N HIS A 205 1.22 -9.37 5.71
CA HIS A 205 1.77 -10.74 5.71
C HIS A 205 2.21 -11.19 7.10
N LEU A 206 2.91 -10.31 7.84
CA LEU A 206 3.30 -10.62 9.20
C LEU A 206 2.06 -10.84 10.07
N ALA A 207 1.04 -9.99 9.94
CA ALA A 207 -0.22 -10.19 10.63
C ALA A 207 -0.86 -11.54 10.26
N LEU A 208 -1.00 -11.86 8.97
CA LEU A 208 -1.59 -13.13 8.53
C LEU A 208 -0.80 -14.37 8.97
N LEU A 209 0.54 -14.31 8.91
CA LEU A 209 1.42 -15.41 9.30
C LEU A 209 1.33 -15.68 10.81
N PHE A 210 1.52 -14.65 11.65
CA PHE A 210 1.44 -14.80 13.10
C PHE A 210 0.03 -15.16 13.55
N GLY A 211 -0.99 -14.63 12.86
CA GLY A 211 -2.39 -14.90 13.12
C GLY A 211 -2.79 -16.33 12.79
N GLY A 212 -2.41 -16.81 11.61
CA GLY A 212 -2.65 -18.18 11.21
C GLY A 212 -1.94 -19.17 12.14
N PHE A 213 -0.69 -18.88 12.51
CA PHE A 213 0.04 -19.72 13.46
C PHE A 213 -0.62 -19.73 14.86
N ALA A 214 -1.04 -18.57 15.37
CA ALA A 214 -1.79 -18.47 16.62
C ALA A 214 -3.12 -19.24 16.55
N THR A 215 -3.83 -19.18 15.42
CA THR A 215 -5.08 -19.92 15.19
C THR A 215 -4.86 -21.43 15.31
N VAL A 216 -3.82 -21.95 14.65
CA VAL A 216 -3.48 -23.38 14.68
C VAL A 216 -3.08 -23.81 16.08
N LEU A 217 -2.33 -23.00 16.82
CA LEU A 217 -1.90 -23.32 18.19
C LEU A 217 -3.04 -23.27 19.21
N MET A 218 -3.93 -22.28 19.10
CA MET A 218 -5.02 -22.04 20.06
C MET A 218 -6.31 -22.80 19.71
N GLY A 219 -6.41 -23.36 18.50
CA GLY A 219 -7.61 -24.05 18.01
C GLY A 219 -8.85 -23.14 17.89
N SER A 220 -8.68 -21.82 18.00
CA SER A 220 -9.76 -20.83 17.93
C SER A 220 -9.36 -19.67 17.02
N SER A 221 -10.03 -19.58 15.88
CA SER A 221 -9.85 -18.54 14.87
C SER A 221 -10.23 -17.15 15.38
N VAL A 222 -11.16 -17.07 16.34
CA VAL A 222 -11.64 -15.80 16.93
C VAL A 222 -10.58 -15.15 17.83
N VAL A 223 -9.91 -15.93 18.68
CA VAL A 223 -8.89 -15.41 19.61
C VAL A 223 -7.66 -14.91 18.85
N ALA A 224 -7.26 -15.62 17.80
CA ALA A 224 -6.16 -15.20 16.93
C ALA A 224 -6.48 -13.89 16.19
N LEU A 225 -7.70 -13.77 15.64
CA LEU A 225 -8.15 -12.56 14.96
C LEU A 225 -8.21 -11.35 15.91
N LEU A 226 -8.65 -11.55 17.15
CA LEU A 226 -8.60 -10.54 18.21
C LEU A 226 -7.17 -10.04 18.47
N ILE A 227 -6.22 -10.95 18.67
CA ILE A 227 -4.81 -10.60 18.91
C ILE A 227 -4.22 -9.84 17.72
N LEU A 228 -4.56 -10.24 16.50
CA LEU A 228 -4.09 -9.57 15.28
C LEU A 228 -4.65 -8.17 15.11
N VAL A 229 -5.95 -8.00 15.26
CA VAL A 229 -6.58 -6.68 15.10
C VAL A 229 -6.06 -5.72 16.18
N VAL A 230 -5.96 -6.19 17.42
CA VAL A 230 -5.39 -5.40 18.52
C VAL A 230 -3.93 -5.08 18.26
N GLY A 231 -3.11 -6.08 17.90
CA GLY A 231 -1.68 -5.90 17.61
C GLY A 231 -1.43 -4.94 16.45
N LYS A 232 -2.18 -5.08 15.35
CA LYS A 232 -2.12 -4.18 14.19
C LYS A 232 -2.52 -2.77 14.58
N THR A 233 -3.61 -2.60 15.31
CA THR A 233 -4.08 -1.28 15.76
C THR A 233 -3.02 -0.60 16.63
N VAL A 234 -2.36 -1.35 17.53
CA VAL A 234 -1.28 -0.82 18.36
C VAL A 234 -0.08 -0.40 17.51
N MET A 235 0.33 -1.19 16.51
CA MET A 235 1.42 -0.82 15.61
C MET A 235 1.08 0.40 14.75
N ASP A 236 -0.11 0.45 14.17
CA ASP A 236 -0.57 1.58 13.35
C ASP A 236 -0.57 2.87 14.17
N VAL A 237 -1.04 2.82 15.43
CA VAL A 237 -0.99 3.96 16.35
C VAL A 237 0.45 4.30 16.73
N HIS A 238 1.30 3.31 17.01
CA HIS A 238 2.70 3.54 17.38
C HIS A 238 3.50 4.20 16.25
N PHE A 239 3.33 3.75 15.02
CA PHE A 239 3.97 4.36 13.85
C PHE A 239 3.46 5.78 13.62
N HIS A 240 2.15 6.00 13.73
CA HIS A 240 1.57 7.34 13.61
C HIS A 240 2.12 8.31 14.67
N LEU A 241 2.32 7.86 15.90
CA LEU A 241 2.88 8.68 16.99
C LEU A 241 4.40 8.93 16.84
N ARG A 242 5.17 7.98 16.29
CA ARG A 242 6.62 8.14 16.08
C ARG A 242 6.94 9.12 14.97
N GLU A 243 6.16 9.09 13.88
CA GLU A 243 6.33 9.99 12.74
C GLU A 243 6.20 11.45 13.18
N HIS A 244 5.30 11.72 14.13
CA HIS A 244 5.11 13.06 14.69
C HIS A 244 6.16 13.49 15.73
N ARG A 245 6.71 12.57 16.53
CA ARG A 245 7.84 12.91 17.42
C ARG A 245 9.10 13.29 16.64
N ALA A 246 9.30 12.69 15.46
CA ALA A 246 10.41 13.05 14.58
C ALA A 246 10.21 14.45 13.96
N ASP A 247 8.97 14.79 13.56
CA ASP A 247 8.63 16.12 13.02
C ASP A 247 8.74 17.25 14.05
N GLU A 248 8.38 16.98 15.31
CA GLU A 248 8.51 17.96 16.40
C GLU A 248 9.97 18.19 16.81
N ALA A 249 10.79 17.13 16.87
CA ALA A 249 12.22 17.23 17.17
C ALA A 249 12.97 18.02 16.09
N ASN A 250 12.71 17.73 14.80
CA ASN A 250 13.39 18.38 13.67
C ASN A 250 13.02 19.88 13.52
N ARG A 251 11.95 20.34 14.17
CA ARG A 251 11.54 21.77 14.20
C ARG A 251 12.02 22.53 15.43
N GLY A 252 12.36 21.86 16.53
CA GLY A 252 12.98 22.48 17.70
C GLY A 252 14.41 22.96 17.42
N ASP A 253 15.11 22.25 16.54
CA ASP A 253 16.52 22.49 16.24
C ASP A 253 16.73 23.66 15.26
N GLY A 254 15.70 24.01 14.48
CA GLY A 254 15.75 25.08 13.47
C GLY A 254 15.56 26.51 14.00
N PHE A 255 15.01 26.68 15.21
CA PHE A 255 14.82 28.00 15.82
C PHE A 255 15.97 28.43 16.75
N GLY A 256 16.94 27.53 17.03
CA GLY A 256 18.06 27.81 17.93
C GLY A 256 19.32 28.40 17.28
N GLN A 257 19.38 28.56 15.95
CA GLN A 257 20.60 29.02 15.25
C GLN A 257 20.51 30.37 14.54
N VAL A 258 19.40 31.11 14.63
CA VAL A 258 19.26 32.41 13.95
C VAL A 258 19.58 33.62 14.84
N GLU A 259 19.87 33.43 16.13
CA GLU A 259 20.06 34.55 17.07
C GLU A 259 21.42 34.53 17.77
N THR A 260 22.52 34.39 17.01
CA THR A 260 23.84 34.94 17.40
C THR A 260 24.73 35.07 16.16
N ARG A 261 24.65 36.19 15.46
CA ARG A 261 25.79 36.80 14.74
C ARG A 261 25.51 38.26 14.43
#